data_AF-A0A1G5X1L4-F1
#
_entry.id   AF-A0A1G5X1L4-F1
#
_cell.length_a   1.000
_cell.length_b   1.000
_cell.length_c   1.000
_cell.angle_alpha   90.00
_cell.angle_beta   90.00
_cell.angle_gamma   90.00
#
_symmetry.space_group_name_H-M   'P 1'
#
loop_
_entity.id
_entity.type
_entity.pdbx_description
1 polymer ?
#
loop_
_entity_poly.entity_id
_entity_poly.type
_entity_poly.pdbx_seq_one_letter_code
_entity_poly.pdbx_strand_id
1 'polypeptide(L)'
;MKKRFLPVVLLAALSLTACGINKAEAKPAEEPAIAETPAAEARPTEFAPEAEIPESENANTDNGAPEEAYADYYKMIGDMKAGLEKGLEEPVLNGFALADVYMMIGDNDIPGYIIKDLNGDGIDELIFGMNLKEVAEDDNWDGIVYDVFTMVDGKMTQVVDGWARNRYYICENGAIANEGSGGAAYSCYTYYDFDGKELKVRESYFTGYRDEAQTDWGWFFSDTEAWADDAKEVSEEEARQAIAAYTYDKQKYIPFAEYNG
;
A
#
# COMPACT_ATOMS: atom_id res chain seq x y z
N MET A 1 -20.54 49.60 -8.74
CA MET A 1 -19.62 49.35 -7.61
C MET A 1 -19.02 47.95 -7.78
N LYS A 2 -17.73 47.86 -8.05
CA LYS A 2 -16.96 46.60 -8.17
C LYS A 2 -15.97 46.58 -7.01
N LYS A 3 -15.99 45.55 -6.15
CA LYS A 3 -14.97 45.35 -5.11
C LYS A 3 -14.03 44.24 -5.58
N ARG A 4 -12.74 44.59 -5.70
CA ARG A 4 -11.62 43.69 -6.00
C ARG A 4 -11.11 43.14 -4.66
N PHE A 5 -10.81 41.86 -4.60
CA PHE A 5 -10.14 41.22 -3.47
C PHE A 5 -8.97 40.38 -3.98
N LEU A 6 -7.77 40.65 -3.45
CA LEU A 6 -6.60 39.77 -3.34
C LEU A 6 -5.53 40.50 -2.50
N PRO A 7 -4.52 39.84 -1.90
CA PRO A 7 -4.43 38.55 -1.19
C PRO A 7 -4.02 38.77 0.30
N VAL A 8 -4.00 37.72 1.13
CA VAL A 8 -3.16 37.70 2.34
C VAL A 8 -2.36 36.41 2.37
N VAL A 9 -1.05 36.55 2.15
CA VAL A 9 0.00 35.59 2.50
C VAL A 9 0.34 35.87 3.97
N LEU A 10 0.24 34.87 4.84
CA LEU A 10 0.68 34.99 6.23
C LEU A 10 1.98 34.20 6.43
N LEU A 11 3.08 34.94 6.51
CA LEU A 11 4.42 34.48 6.88
C LEU A 11 4.50 34.44 8.42
N ALA A 12 4.76 33.28 9.02
CA ALA A 12 5.00 33.18 10.46
C ALA A 12 6.49 33.43 10.76
N ALA A 13 6.80 34.56 11.40
CA ALA A 13 8.12 34.88 11.92
C ALA A 13 8.21 34.52 13.41
N LEU A 14 9.17 33.67 13.79
CA LEU A 14 9.54 33.44 15.19
C LEU A 14 10.41 34.61 15.69
N SER A 15 9.93 35.34 16.69
CA SER A 15 10.75 36.28 17.47
C SER A 15 11.08 35.67 18.82
N LEU A 16 12.38 35.40 19.06
CA LEU A 16 12.95 35.17 20.37
C LEU A 16 12.97 36.48 21.16
N THR A 17 12.29 36.53 22.30
CA THR A 17 12.53 37.56 23.32
C THR A 17 12.70 36.90 24.67
N ALA A 18 13.94 36.92 25.16
CA ALA A 18 14.28 36.58 26.52
C ALA A 18 14.13 37.83 27.41
N CYS A 19 13.28 37.73 28.43
CA CYS A 19 13.38 38.53 29.65
C CYS A 19 13.25 37.58 30.84
N GLY A 20 14.26 37.60 31.70
CA GLY A 20 14.30 36.76 32.90
C GLY A 20 13.67 37.40 34.14
N ILE A 21 13.78 36.61 35.21
CA ILE A 21 13.85 36.93 36.64
C ILE A 21 12.72 36.32 37.52
N ASN A 22 13.18 35.30 38.28
CA ASN A 22 12.88 34.90 39.66
C ASN A 22 11.77 33.90 40.02
N LYS A 23 12.22 32.63 40.12
CA LYS A 23 12.31 31.79 41.34
C LYS A 23 11.12 31.82 42.31
N ALA A 24 10.25 30.81 42.17
CA ALA A 24 9.58 30.15 43.29
C ALA A 24 9.95 28.66 43.24
N GLU A 25 10.52 28.15 44.33
CA GLU A 25 10.95 26.74 44.45
C GLU A 25 9.71 25.85 44.62
N ALA A 26 9.42 25.03 43.60
CA ALA A 26 8.47 23.93 43.70
C ALA A 26 9.24 22.62 43.95
N LYS A 27 8.81 21.90 44.98
CA LYS A 27 9.34 20.61 45.45
C LYS A 27 9.27 19.55 44.33
N PRO A 28 10.27 18.67 44.14
CA PRO A 28 10.20 17.64 43.11
C PRO A 28 9.07 16.66 43.41
N ALA A 29 8.24 16.37 42.40
CA ALA A 29 7.36 15.22 42.41
C ALA A 29 8.18 13.97 42.11
N GLU A 30 7.97 12.90 42.89
CA GLU A 30 8.59 11.59 42.69
C GLU A 30 8.11 10.98 41.37
N GLU A 31 9.07 10.54 40.56
CA GLU A 31 8.90 9.81 39.31
C GLU A 31 8.62 8.33 39.63
N PRO A 32 7.60 7.68 39.04
CA PRO A 32 7.36 6.27 39.28
C PRO A 32 8.46 5.42 38.61
N ALA A 33 9.02 4.48 39.39
CA ALA A 33 10.06 3.56 38.96
C ALA A 33 9.58 2.65 37.81
N ILE A 34 10.33 2.67 36.71
CA ILE A 34 10.24 1.70 35.62
C ILE A 34 10.89 0.39 36.10
N ALA A 35 10.12 -0.69 36.09
CA ALA A 35 10.64 -2.03 36.38
C ALA A 35 11.48 -2.52 35.18
N GLU A 36 12.73 -2.91 35.45
CA GLU A 36 13.61 -3.52 34.46
C GLU A 36 13.13 -4.95 34.15
N THR A 37 12.88 -5.22 32.87
CA THR A 37 12.67 -6.57 32.34
C THR A 37 14.02 -7.27 32.20
N PRO A 38 14.19 -8.55 32.60
CA PRO A 38 15.49 -9.20 32.52
C PRO A 38 15.87 -9.52 31.06
N ALA A 39 17.13 -9.24 30.71
CA ALA A 39 17.74 -9.63 29.47
C ALA A 39 17.81 -11.17 29.34
N ALA A 40 17.27 -11.72 28.26
CA ALA A 40 17.44 -13.13 27.92
C ALA A 40 18.83 -13.35 27.30
N GLU A 41 19.60 -14.26 27.90
CA GLU A 41 20.93 -14.65 27.43
C GLU A 41 20.85 -15.43 26.11
N ALA A 42 21.66 -15.03 25.13
CA ALA A 42 21.81 -15.71 23.85
C ALA A 42 22.54 -17.05 24.02
N ARG A 43 21.95 -18.13 23.51
CA ARG A 43 22.57 -19.45 23.37
C ARG A 43 23.09 -19.61 21.93
N PRO A 44 24.29 -20.14 21.70
CA PRO A 44 24.84 -20.26 20.35
C PRO A 44 24.19 -21.44 19.62
N THR A 45 23.65 -21.17 18.44
CA THR A 45 23.13 -22.22 17.54
C THR A 45 24.12 -22.43 16.39
N GLU A 46 24.56 -23.67 16.24
CA GLU A 46 25.47 -24.15 15.20
C GLU A 46 24.86 -23.96 13.80
N PHE A 47 25.69 -23.58 12.83
CA PHE A 47 25.32 -23.44 11.42
C PHE A 47 24.89 -24.80 10.83
N ALA A 48 23.65 -24.88 10.37
CA ALA A 48 23.19 -25.93 9.47
C ALA A 48 23.62 -25.60 8.02
N PRO A 49 23.92 -26.59 7.17
CA PRO A 49 24.41 -26.35 5.82
C PRO A 49 23.33 -25.75 4.91
N GLU A 50 23.81 -24.87 4.05
CA GLU A 50 23.11 -24.10 3.03
C GLU A 50 22.25 -25.01 2.13
N ALA A 51 20.92 -24.81 2.18
CA ALA A 51 20.00 -25.51 1.29
C ALA A 51 20.06 -24.86 -0.10
N GLU A 52 20.25 -25.68 -1.12
CA GLU A 52 20.25 -25.26 -2.52
C GLU A 52 18.90 -24.61 -2.88
N ILE A 53 18.98 -23.36 -3.35
CA ILE A 53 17.85 -22.59 -3.88
C ILE A 53 17.44 -23.27 -5.21
N PRO A 54 16.20 -23.75 -5.37
CA PRO A 54 15.78 -24.31 -6.65
C PRO A 54 15.66 -23.18 -7.68
N GLU A 55 16.20 -23.44 -8.88
CA GLU A 55 16.06 -22.56 -10.05
C GLU A 55 14.57 -22.24 -10.28
N SER A 56 14.26 -20.95 -10.37
CA SER A 56 12.91 -20.48 -10.69
C SER A 56 12.51 -21.00 -12.07
N GLU A 57 11.48 -21.85 -12.12
CA GLU A 57 10.82 -22.22 -13.37
C GLU A 57 10.34 -20.94 -14.07
N ASN A 58 10.75 -20.79 -15.33
CA ASN A 58 10.35 -19.71 -16.22
C ASN A 58 8.85 -19.42 -16.09
N ALA A 59 8.50 -18.16 -15.83
CA ALA A 59 7.16 -17.65 -16.00
C ALA A 59 6.67 -18.04 -17.41
N ASN A 60 5.71 -18.96 -17.44
CA ASN A 60 5.17 -19.52 -18.66
C ASN A 60 4.29 -18.45 -19.32
N THR A 61 4.79 -17.75 -20.33
CA THR A 61 4.03 -16.80 -21.15
C THR A 61 3.22 -17.54 -22.23
N ASP A 62 2.45 -18.55 -21.85
CA ASP A 62 1.58 -19.30 -22.77
C ASP A 62 0.16 -19.35 -22.24
N ASN A 63 -0.47 -18.17 -22.17
CA ASN A 63 -1.92 -18.04 -22.10
C ASN A 63 -2.37 -17.58 -23.48
N GLY A 64 -3.17 -18.41 -24.16
CA GLY A 64 -3.49 -18.32 -25.60
C GLY A 64 -4.32 -17.11 -26.07
N ALA A 65 -4.15 -15.94 -25.47
CA ALA A 65 -4.54 -14.68 -26.08
C ALA A 65 -3.51 -14.31 -27.16
N PRO A 66 -3.94 -13.87 -28.36
CA PRO A 66 -3.00 -13.39 -29.38
C PRO A 66 -2.16 -12.23 -28.81
N GLU A 67 -0.86 -12.21 -29.12
CA GLU A 67 0.09 -11.13 -28.72
C GLU A 67 -0.44 -9.70 -29.02
N GLU A 68 -1.32 -9.58 -30.02
CA GLU A 68 -2.04 -8.33 -30.37
C GLU A 68 -3.05 -7.87 -29.30
N ALA A 69 -3.66 -8.79 -28.54
CA ALA A 69 -4.68 -8.48 -27.53
C ALA A 69 -4.11 -7.74 -26.32
N TYR A 70 -2.81 -7.90 -26.05
CA TYR A 70 -2.10 -7.26 -24.94
C TYR A 70 -1.03 -6.27 -25.39
N ALA A 71 -1.08 -5.80 -26.64
CA ALA A 71 -0.14 -4.81 -27.16
C ALA A 71 -0.09 -3.53 -26.29
N ASP A 72 -1.24 -3.12 -25.74
CA ASP A 72 -1.33 -1.97 -24.84
C ASP A 72 -0.59 -2.22 -23.51
N TYR A 73 -0.61 -3.45 -22.98
CA TYR A 73 0.15 -3.83 -21.78
C TYR A 73 1.65 -3.74 -22.02
N TYR A 74 2.14 -4.36 -23.09
CA TYR A 74 3.56 -4.34 -23.42
C TYR A 74 4.06 -2.92 -23.70
N LYS A 75 3.25 -2.10 -24.37
CA LYS A 75 3.55 -0.69 -24.55
C LYS A 75 3.67 0.02 -23.19
N MET A 76 2.75 -0.21 -22.26
CA MET A 76 2.79 0.41 -20.94
C MET A 76 4.02 -0.03 -20.13
N ILE A 77 4.36 -1.32 -20.14
CA ILE A 77 5.57 -1.85 -19.50
C ILE A 77 6.82 -1.17 -20.08
N GLY A 78 6.90 -1.02 -21.40
CA GLY A 78 7.99 -0.32 -22.07
C GLY A 78 8.09 1.16 -21.71
N ASP A 79 6.95 1.85 -21.62
CA ASP A 79 6.87 3.25 -21.20
C ASP A 79 7.35 3.42 -19.74
N MET A 80 6.96 2.50 -18.84
CA MET A 80 7.42 2.47 -17.45
C MET A 80 8.93 2.28 -17.35
N LYS A 81 9.49 1.29 -18.07
CA LYS A 81 10.95 1.08 -18.15
C LYS A 81 11.66 2.35 -18.61
N ALA A 82 11.25 2.90 -19.75
CA ALA A 82 11.89 4.09 -20.33
C ALA A 82 11.78 5.31 -19.41
N GLY A 83 10.68 5.40 -18.64
CA GLY A 83 10.46 6.40 -17.62
C GLY A 83 11.44 6.27 -16.46
N LEU A 84 11.58 5.07 -15.88
CA LEU A 84 12.52 4.79 -14.79
C LEU A 84 13.98 5.10 -15.19
N GLU A 85 14.38 4.73 -16.41
CA GLU A 85 15.76 4.98 -16.90
C GLU A 85 16.09 6.47 -17.08
N LYS A 86 15.10 7.29 -17.43
CA LYS A 86 15.31 8.72 -17.73
C LYS A 86 15.12 9.63 -16.52
N GLY A 87 14.77 9.06 -15.36
CA GLY A 87 14.37 9.84 -14.19
C GLY A 87 13.03 10.54 -14.44
N LEU A 88 11.99 9.72 -14.66
CA LEU A 88 10.57 10.06 -14.88
C LEU A 88 10.25 11.56 -15.03
N GLU A 89 10.17 12.02 -16.27
CA GLU A 89 9.58 13.33 -16.58
C GLU A 89 8.04 13.27 -16.37
N GLU A 90 7.47 14.34 -15.78
CA GLU A 90 6.04 14.46 -15.41
C GLU A 90 4.99 13.94 -16.42
N PRO A 91 5.18 14.02 -17.75
CA PRO A 91 4.18 13.52 -18.71
C PRO A 91 4.00 11.99 -18.71
N VAL A 92 5.01 11.22 -18.28
CA VAL A 92 4.91 9.75 -18.11
C VAL A 92 4.21 9.40 -16.79
N LEU A 93 4.34 10.29 -15.80
CA LEU A 93 3.84 10.14 -14.44
C LEU A 93 2.34 10.47 -14.31
N ASN A 94 1.84 11.46 -15.03
CA ASN A 94 0.49 12.02 -14.83
C ASN A 94 -0.71 11.10 -15.20
N GLY A 95 -0.50 9.80 -15.39
CA GLY A 95 -1.54 8.84 -15.77
C GLY A 95 -1.62 7.54 -14.95
N PHE A 96 -0.74 7.30 -13.97
CA PHE A 96 -0.65 6.00 -13.28
C PHE A 96 -0.32 6.13 -11.80
N ALA A 97 -0.84 5.23 -10.96
CA ALA A 97 -0.64 5.25 -9.52
C ALA A 97 0.84 5.04 -9.12
N LEU A 98 1.54 4.18 -9.85
CA LEU A 98 2.98 3.96 -9.69
C LEU A 98 3.83 5.25 -9.81
N ALA A 99 3.31 6.28 -10.47
CA ALA A 99 3.94 7.59 -10.55
C ALA A 99 3.98 8.34 -9.21
N ASP A 100 2.89 8.28 -8.45
CA ASP A 100 2.80 8.89 -7.12
C ASP A 100 3.72 8.17 -6.13
N VAL A 101 3.88 6.86 -6.33
CA VAL A 101 4.74 6.00 -5.53
C VAL A 101 6.20 6.15 -5.91
N TYR A 102 6.51 6.49 -7.18
CA TYR A 102 7.88 6.61 -7.65
C TYR A 102 8.74 7.56 -6.81
N MET A 103 8.17 8.68 -6.37
CA MET A 103 8.85 9.64 -5.52
C MET A 103 9.16 9.10 -4.11
N MET A 104 8.61 7.93 -3.77
CA MET A 104 8.75 7.22 -2.50
C MET A 104 9.44 5.86 -2.66
N ILE A 105 9.83 5.47 -3.87
CA ILE A 105 10.66 4.26 -4.10
C ILE A 105 12.01 4.49 -3.42
N GLY A 106 12.26 3.68 -2.40
CA GLY A 106 13.51 3.66 -1.66
C GLY A 106 14.58 2.82 -2.35
N ASP A 107 15.79 2.85 -1.81
CA ASP A 107 16.92 2.09 -2.34
C ASP A 107 16.71 0.56 -2.29
N ASN A 108 15.78 0.07 -1.45
CA ASN A 108 15.45 -1.35 -1.31
C ASN A 108 14.35 -1.81 -2.29
N ASP A 109 13.71 -0.89 -3.00
CA ASP A 109 12.50 -1.15 -3.77
C ASP A 109 12.84 -1.44 -5.24
N ILE A 110 12.26 -2.51 -5.78
CA ILE A 110 12.38 -2.89 -7.20
C ILE A 110 10.98 -2.91 -7.81
N PRO A 111 10.58 -1.83 -8.53
CA PRO A 111 9.29 -1.81 -9.20
C PRO A 111 9.28 -2.81 -10.36
N GLY A 112 8.15 -3.47 -10.56
CA GLY A 112 7.99 -4.47 -11.59
C GLY A 112 6.55 -4.73 -11.98
N TYR A 113 6.37 -5.74 -12.81
CA TYR A 113 5.07 -6.15 -13.33
C TYR A 113 4.93 -7.68 -13.33
N ILE A 114 3.69 -8.15 -13.35
CA ILE A 114 3.30 -9.51 -13.73
C ILE A 114 2.08 -9.43 -14.66
N ILE A 115 1.88 -10.48 -15.45
CA ILE A 115 0.69 -10.69 -16.27
C ILE A 115 0.09 -12.02 -15.84
N LYS A 116 -1.14 -12.01 -15.33
CA LYS A 116 -1.79 -13.19 -14.74
C LYS A 116 -3.30 -13.00 -14.68
N ASP A 117 -4.04 -14.05 -15.03
CA ASP A 117 -5.48 -14.18 -14.78
C ASP A 117 -5.78 -14.22 -13.27
N LEU A 118 -6.37 -13.13 -12.76
CA LEU A 118 -6.69 -12.96 -11.33
C LEU A 118 -8.01 -13.61 -10.91
N ASN A 119 -9.00 -13.65 -11.79
CA ASN A 119 -10.36 -14.09 -11.48
C ASN A 119 -10.73 -15.46 -12.10
N GLY A 120 -9.85 -16.03 -12.92
CA GLY A 120 -10.04 -17.30 -13.62
C GLY A 120 -10.96 -17.21 -14.84
N ASP A 121 -11.15 -16.02 -15.44
CA ASP A 121 -12.03 -15.85 -16.60
C ASP A 121 -11.34 -16.07 -17.96
N GLY A 122 -10.03 -16.31 -17.95
CA GLY A 122 -9.20 -16.52 -19.13
C GLY A 122 -8.67 -15.23 -19.77
N ILE A 123 -8.88 -14.07 -19.14
CA ILE A 123 -8.25 -12.80 -19.48
C ILE A 123 -7.17 -12.53 -18.43
N ASP A 124 -5.92 -12.45 -18.86
CA ASP A 124 -4.84 -12.00 -17.97
C ASP A 124 -4.96 -10.50 -17.66
N GLU A 125 -4.71 -10.14 -16.40
CA GLU A 125 -4.50 -8.77 -15.95
C GLU A 125 -3.03 -8.37 -15.96
N LEU A 126 -2.77 -7.10 -16.28
CA LEU A 126 -1.48 -6.46 -16.04
C LEU A 126 -1.46 -5.89 -14.62
N ILE A 127 -0.49 -6.31 -13.83
CA ILE A 127 -0.38 -5.92 -12.43
C ILE A 127 0.99 -5.27 -12.22
N PHE A 128 1.00 -4.05 -11.70
CA PHE A 128 2.21 -3.37 -11.27
C PHE A 128 2.36 -3.44 -9.76
N GLY A 129 3.60 -3.62 -9.33
CA GLY A 129 3.91 -3.73 -7.93
C GLY A 129 5.39 -3.56 -7.62
N MET A 130 5.76 -3.96 -6.42
CA MET A 130 7.10 -3.81 -5.89
C MET A 130 7.61 -5.12 -5.30
N ASN A 131 8.84 -5.48 -5.64
CA ASN A 131 9.64 -6.39 -4.84
C ASN A 131 10.52 -5.60 -3.87
N LEU A 132 10.92 -6.22 -2.77
CA LEU A 132 12.04 -5.76 -1.95
C LEU A 132 13.32 -6.53 -2.33
N LYS A 133 14.48 -5.85 -2.36
CA LYS A 133 15.79 -6.53 -2.54
C LYS A 133 16.09 -7.46 -1.38
N GLU A 134 15.78 -7.00 -0.17
CA GLU A 134 15.89 -7.77 1.06
C GLU A 134 14.52 -7.79 1.75
N VAL A 135 13.98 -8.98 1.95
CA VAL A 135 12.71 -9.21 2.64
C VAL A 135 13.03 -9.54 4.09
N ALA A 136 12.70 -8.65 5.03
CA ALA A 136 12.64 -9.03 6.44
C ALA A 136 11.45 -9.98 6.66
N GLU A 137 11.56 -10.91 7.62
CA GLU A 137 10.54 -11.96 7.84
C GLU A 137 9.11 -11.40 7.98
N ASP A 138 8.97 -10.19 8.53
CA ASP A 138 7.69 -9.52 8.79
C ASP A 138 7.42 -8.30 7.90
N ASP A 139 8.08 -8.18 6.75
CA ASP A 139 7.88 -7.03 5.87
C ASP A 139 6.62 -7.17 5.02
N ASN A 140 5.61 -6.34 5.32
CA ASN A 140 4.39 -6.18 4.55
C ASN A 140 4.58 -5.28 3.31
N TRP A 141 5.79 -4.76 3.06
CA TRP A 141 6.09 -4.01 1.83
C TRP A 141 6.42 -4.92 0.63
N ASP A 142 6.75 -6.21 0.86
CA ASP A 142 6.96 -7.18 -0.23
C ASP A 142 5.62 -7.64 -0.79
N GLY A 143 5.45 -7.55 -2.12
CA GLY A 143 4.22 -7.99 -2.79
C GLY A 143 3.13 -6.92 -2.89
N ILE A 144 3.44 -5.63 -2.66
CA ILE A 144 2.48 -4.54 -2.86
C ILE A 144 2.06 -4.46 -4.33
N VAL A 145 0.76 -4.30 -4.54
CA VAL A 145 0.12 -3.95 -5.80
C VAL A 145 -0.20 -2.45 -5.82
N TYR A 146 0.21 -1.77 -6.89
CA TYR A 146 -0.10 -0.36 -7.11
C TYR A 146 -1.10 -0.14 -8.22
N ASP A 147 -1.00 -0.90 -9.30
CA ASP A 147 -1.95 -0.80 -10.40
C ASP A 147 -2.36 -2.20 -10.85
N VAL A 148 -3.63 -2.32 -11.24
CA VAL A 148 -4.16 -3.50 -11.94
C VAL A 148 -4.95 -2.99 -13.13
N PHE A 149 -4.67 -3.56 -14.29
CA PHE A 149 -5.40 -3.29 -15.52
C PHE A 149 -5.97 -4.60 -16.05
N THR A 150 -7.21 -4.56 -16.53
CA THR A 150 -7.89 -5.67 -17.22
C THR A 150 -8.36 -5.22 -18.60
N MET A 151 -8.75 -6.16 -19.46
CA MET A 151 -9.29 -5.88 -20.79
C MET A 151 -10.81 -6.03 -20.80
N VAL A 152 -11.53 -4.92 -20.87
CA VAL A 152 -12.99 -4.90 -20.98
C VAL A 152 -13.40 -4.49 -22.39
N ASP A 153 -14.10 -5.38 -23.10
CA ASP A 153 -14.55 -5.16 -24.48
C ASP A 153 -13.42 -4.70 -25.43
N GLY A 154 -12.22 -5.27 -25.25
CA GLY A 154 -11.03 -4.96 -26.05
C GLY A 154 -10.36 -3.64 -25.69
N LYS A 155 -10.69 -3.04 -24.54
CA LYS A 155 -10.05 -1.83 -24.02
C LYS A 155 -9.43 -2.08 -22.66
N MET A 156 -8.18 -1.66 -22.52
CA MET A 156 -7.50 -1.62 -21.24
C MET A 156 -8.22 -0.68 -20.28
N THR A 157 -8.56 -1.19 -19.09
CA THR A 157 -9.27 -0.49 -18.02
C THR A 157 -8.50 -0.67 -16.72
N GLN A 158 -8.18 0.44 -16.03
CA GLN A 158 -7.56 0.40 -14.71
C GLN A 158 -8.63 0.07 -13.65
N VAL A 159 -8.37 -0.94 -12.82
CA VAL A 159 -9.31 -1.40 -11.77
C VAL A 159 -8.76 -1.18 -10.36
N VAL A 160 -7.44 -1.05 -10.23
CA VAL A 160 -6.75 -0.67 -8.99
C VAL A 160 -5.86 0.54 -9.27
N ASP A 161 -5.95 1.54 -8.38
CA ASP A 161 -5.17 2.77 -8.38
C ASP A 161 -4.68 3.02 -6.94
N GLY A 162 -3.46 2.56 -6.65
CA GLY A 162 -2.83 2.54 -5.33
C GLY A 162 -1.76 3.60 -5.14
N TRP A 163 -1.49 3.99 -3.91
CA TRP A 163 -0.43 4.94 -3.59
C TRP A 163 0.10 4.70 -2.17
N ALA A 164 1.07 5.49 -1.72
CA ALA A 164 1.84 5.17 -0.52
C ALA A 164 1.02 4.97 0.78
N ARG A 165 -0.18 5.56 0.91
CA ARG A 165 -1.09 5.29 2.04
C ARG A 165 -2.40 4.60 1.63
N ASN A 166 -2.44 4.03 0.44
CA ASN A 166 -3.54 3.26 -0.12
C ASN A 166 -2.96 2.09 -0.91
N ARG A 167 -2.56 1.04 -0.20
CA ARG A 167 -1.79 -0.07 -0.75
C ARG A 167 -2.70 -1.25 -0.99
N TYR A 168 -2.43 -2.02 -2.03
CA TYR A 168 -3.18 -3.23 -2.34
C TYR A 168 -2.30 -4.47 -2.28
N TYR A 169 -2.93 -5.62 -2.07
CA TYR A 169 -2.28 -6.92 -2.04
C TYR A 169 -3.22 -7.96 -2.65
N ILE A 170 -2.64 -9.01 -3.23
CA ILE A 170 -3.39 -10.21 -3.63
C ILE A 170 -3.38 -11.18 -2.46
N CYS A 171 -4.52 -11.76 -2.12
CA CYS A 171 -4.65 -12.77 -1.08
C CYS A 171 -4.61 -14.18 -1.67
N GLU A 172 -4.15 -15.16 -0.87
CA GLU A 172 -4.13 -16.58 -1.27
C GLU A 172 -5.52 -17.13 -1.66
N ASN A 173 -6.58 -16.54 -1.10
CA ASN A 173 -7.97 -16.90 -1.40
C ASN A 173 -8.55 -16.17 -2.62
N GLY A 174 -7.73 -15.46 -3.39
CA GLY A 174 -8.13 -14.71 -4.59
C GLY A 174 -8.75 -13.34 -4.32
N ALA A 175 -8.93 -12.94 -3.06
CA ALA A 175 -9.37 -11.58 -2.75
C ALA A 175 -8.27 -10.56 -3.07
N ILE A 176 -8.66 -9.33 -3.37
CA ILE A 176 -7.76 -8.18 -3.38
C ILE A 176 -7.94 -7.45 -2.05
N ALA A 177 -6.89 -7.33 -1.26
CA ALA A 177 -6.89 -6.56 -0.02
C ALA A 177 -6.44 -5.11 -0.29
N ASN A 178 -6.99 -4.18 0.47
CA ASN A 178 -6.60 -2.79 0.53
C ASN A 178 -6.29 -2.41 1.97
N GLU A 179 -5.11 -1.82 2.18
CA GLU A 179 -4.73 -1.15 3.41
C GLU A 179 -4.63 0.36 3.16
N GLY A 180 -5.61 1.09 3.65
CA GLY A 180 -5.70 2.54 3.50
C GLY A 180 -5.48 3.28 4.81
N SER A 181 -4.95 4.51 4.73
CA SER A 181 -4.85 5.41 5.88
C SER A 181 -5.37 6.81 5.53
N GLY A 182 -6.43 7.23 6.23
CA GLY A 182 -7.00 8.57 6.20
C GLY A 182 -6.40 9.52 7.24
N GLY A 183 -5.68 9.02 8.24
CA GLY A 183 -5.09 9.83 9.32
C GLY A 183 -4.84 9.03 10.60
N ALA A 184 -4.46 9.69 11.69
CA ALA A 184 -4.05 9.04 12.94
C ALA A 184 -5.11 8.08 13.54
N ALA A 185 -6.39 8.37 13.35
CA ALA A 185 -7.51 7.54 13.81
C ALA A 185 -8.23 6.80 12.67
N TYR A 186 -7.78 6.97 11.42
CA TYR A 186 -8.48 6.47 10.24
C TYR A 186 -7.56 5.55 9.45
N SER A 187 -7.79 4.25 9.60
CA SER A 187 -7.19 3.18 8.81
C SER A 187 -8.30 2.26 8.30
N CYS A 188 -8.16 1.70 7.11
CA CYS A 188 -9.09 0.70 6.59
C CYS A 188 -8.35 -0.54 6.09
N TYR A 189 -9.05 -1.66 6.19
CA TYR A 189 -8.68 -3.00 5.74
C TYR A 189 -9.87 -3.51 4.95
N THR A 190 -9.88 -3.23 3.65
CA THR A 190 -11.00 -3.56 2.77
C THR A 190 -10.62 -4.71 1.86
N TYR A 191 -11.51 -5.68 1.71
CA TYR A 191 -11.31 -6.86 0.89
C TYR A 191 -12.31 -6.85 -0.25
N TYR A 192 -11.84 -7.18 -1.44
CA TYR A 192 -12.61 -7.11 -2.66
C TYR A 192 -12.64 -8.45 -3.38
N ASP A 193 -13.77 -8.74 -4.01
CA ASP A 193 -13.89 -9.71 -5.09
C ASP A 193 -13.67 -8.99 -6.42
N PHE A 194 -12.83 -9.57 -7.29
CA PHE A 194 -12.63 -9.07 -8.64
C PHE A 194 -13.42 -9.91 -9.64
N ASP A 195 -14.28 -9.26 -10.43
CA ASP A 195 -15.20 -9.95 -11.35
C ASP A 195 -14.77 -9.89 -12.83
N GLY A 196 -13.54 -9.44 -13.10
CA GLY A 196 -13.00 -9.24 -14.46
C GLY A 196 -13.25 -7.85 -15.02
N LYS A 197 -13.98 -6.99 -14.30
CA LYS A 197 -14.27 -5.62 -14.75
C LYS A 197 -14.09 -4.59 -13.67
N GLU A 198 -14.48 -4.92 -12.44
CA GLU A 198 -14.42 -4.02 -11.30
C GLU A 198 -14.18 -4.77 -9.99
N LEU A 199 -13.73 -4.02 -8.98
CA LEU A 199 -13.67 -4.51 -7.61
C LEU A 199 -15.03 -4.36 -6.94
N LYS A 200 -15.48 -5.43 -6.29
CA LYS A 200 -16.68 -5.44 -5.45
C LYS A 200 -16.27 -5.62 -4.01
N VAL A 201 -16.70 -4.71 -3.14
CA VAL A 201 -16.42 -4.83 -1.70
C VAL A 201 -17.05 -6.12 -1.19
N ARG A 202 -16.20 -6.98 -0.64
CA ARG A 202 -16.60 -8.16 0.11
C ARG A 202 -16.89 -7.77 1.55
N GLU A 203 -15.96 -7.06 2.17
CA GLU A 203 -16.06 -6.51 3.51
C GLU A 203 -14.97 -5.47 3.78
N SER A 204 -15.23 -4.57 4.74
CA SER A 204 -14.29 -3.56 5.19
C SER A 204 -14.29 -3.47 6.70
N TYR A 205 -13.10 -3.51 7.28
CA TYR A 205 -12.85 -3.22 8.69
C TYR A 205 -12.01 -1.95 8.79
N PHE A 206 -12.47 -0.98 9.56
CA PHE A 206 -11.79 0.32 9.62
C PHE A 206 -11.92 0.98 10.98
N THR A 207 -10.99 1.90 11.26
CA THR A 207 -11.02 2.74 12.44
C THR A 207 -11.59 4.11 12.13
N GLY A 208 -12.25 4.71 13.12
CA GLY A 208 -12.78 6.07 13.02
C GLY A 208 -13.23 6.60 14.38
N TYR A 209 -13.58 7.89 14.44
CA TYR A 209 -14.13 8.47 15.66
C TYR A 209 -15.61 8.10 15.85
N ARG A 210 -15.98 7.75 17.08
CA ARG A 210 -17.38 7.54 17.49
C ARG A 210 -18.14 8.85 17.68
N ASP A 211 -17.40 9.92 17.94
CA ASP A 211 -17.93 11.22 18.29
C ASP A 211 -17.40 12.33 17.37
N GLU A 212 -18.20 13.37 17.16
CA GLU A 212 -17.84 14.52 16.32
C GLU A 212 -16.68 15.36 16.89
N ALA A 213 -16.46 15.32 18.21
CA ALA A 213 -15.37 16.03 18.86
C ALA A 213 -14.01 15.34 18.70
N GLN A 214 -13.98 14.16 18.09
CA GLN A 214 -12.81 13.37 17.79
C GLN A 214 -12.00 13.00 19.05
N THR A 215 -12.71 12.61 20.11
CA THR A 215 -12.09 12.27 21.40
C THR A 215 -12.04 10.77 21.67
N ASP A 216 -12.92 10.00 21.04
CA ASP A 216 -13.03 8.57 21.19
C ASP A 216 -13.12 7.87 19.82
N TRP A 217 -12.27 6.86 19.61
CA TRP A 217 -12.19 6.11 18.35
C TRP A 217 -12.43 4.62 18.58
N GLY A 218 -12.93 3.96 17.55
CA GLY A 218 -13.32 2.56 17.59
C GLY A 218 -13.12 1.86 16.24
N TRP A 219 -13.48 0.58 16.22
CA TRP A 219 -13.48 -0.26 15.03
C TRP A 219 -14.89 -0.40 14.47
N PHE A 220 -14.99 -0.42 13.16
CA PHE A 220 -16.23 -0.50 12.42
C PHE A 220 -16.12 -1.53 11.31
N PHE A 221 -17.26 -2.10 10.96
CA PHE A 221 -17.45 -3.04 9.87
C PHE A 221 -18.46 -2.47 8.87
N SER A 222 -18.19 -2.66 7.58
CA SER A 222 -19.11 -2.40 6.49
C SER A 222 -18.98 -3.47 5.41
N ASP A 223 -20.09 -3.83 4.77
CA ASP A 223 -20.14 -4.71 3.60
C ASP A 223 -20.26 -3.92 2.28
N THR A 224 -20.18 -2.59 2.32
CA THR A 224 -20.34 -1.72 1.14
C THR A 224 -19.08 -0.93 0.81
N GLU A 225 -18.51 -0.22 1.78
CA GLU A 225 -17.27 0.56 1.66
C GLU A 225 -16.72 0.97 3.03
N ALA A 226 -15.43 1.33 3.08
CA ALA A 226 -14.82 1.89 4.28
C ALA A 226 -15.46 3.24 4.65
N TRP A 227 -15.69 3.47 5.94
CA TRP A 227 -16.35 4.67 6.48
C TRP A 227 -17.75 4.95 5.93
N ALA A 228 -18.47 3.91 5.52
CA ALA A 228 -19.88 4.01 5.17
C ALA A 228 -20.73 4.56 6.34
N ASP A 229 -21.75 5.37 6.02
CA ASP A 229 -22.65 5.98 7.01
C ASP A 229 -23.44 4.96 7.84
N ASP A 230 -23.68 3.77 7.28
CA ASP A 230 -24.43 2.66 7.90
C ASP A 230 -23.52 1.58 8.50
N ALA A 231 -22.22 1.86 8.64
CA ALA A 231 -21.27 0.95 9.24
C ALA A 231 -21.61 0.62 10.69
N LYS A 232 -21.27 -0.61 11.08
CA LYS A 232 -21.57 -1.16 12.41
C LYS A 232 -20.31 -1.12 13.26
N GLU A 233 -20.42 -0.61 14.47
CA GLU A 233 -19.33 -0.73 15.43
C GLU A 233 -19.09 -2.21 15.78
N VAL A 234 -17.83 -2.61 15.80
CA VAL A 234 -17.36 -3.94 16.20
C VAL A 234 -16.23 -3.80 17.23
N SER A 235 -15.94 -4.87 17.96
CA SER A 235 -14.76 -4.87 18.83
C SER A 235 -13.47 -4.91 18.03
N GLU A 236 -12.37 -4.41 18.62
CA GLU A 236 -11.04 -4.56 18.00
C GLU A 236 -10.68 -6.03 17.79
N GLU A 237 -11.03 -6.90 18.74
CA GLU A 237 -10.74 -8.33 18.63
C GLU A 237 -11.44 -8.96 17.42
N GLU A 238 -12.72 -8.67 17.21
CA GLU A 238 -13.46 -9.17 16.04
C GLU A 238 -12.85 -8.66 14.73
N ALA A 239 -12.50 -7.37 14.66
CA ALA A 239 -11.86 -6.80 13.47
C ALA A 239 -10.48 -7.43 13.20
N ARG A 240 -9.64 -7.58 14.23
CA ARG A 240 -8.30 -8.18 14.11
C ARG A 240 -8.36 -9.64 13.69
N GLN A 241 -9.30 -10.42 14.24
CA GLN A 241 -9.50 -11.81 13.85
C GLN A 241 -9.94 -11.93 12.40
N ALA A 242 -10.85 -11.07 11.94
CA ALA A 242 -11.29 -11.06 10.55
C ALA A 242 -10.15 -10.65 9.59
N ILE A 243 -9.40 -9.60 9.93
CA ILE A 243 -8.24 -9.15 9.15
C ILE A 243 -7.19 -10.27 9.04
N ALA A 244 -6.90 -10.96 10.15
CA ALA A 244 -5.93 -12.05 10.18
C ALA A 244 -6.34 -13.29 9.38
N ALA A 245 -7.60 -13.40 8.96
CA ALA A 245 -8.06 -14.48 8.08
C ALA A 245 -7.60 -14.32 6.62
N TYR A 246 -7.05 -13.15 6.26
CA TYR A 246 -6.53 -12.87 4.93
C TYR A 246 -5.00 -12.95 4.91
N THR A 247 -4.48 -13.99 4.27
CA THR A 247 -3.04 -14.15 4.02
C THR A 247 -2.69 -13.57 2.66
N TYR A 248 -1.69 -12.69 2.62
CA TYR A 248 -1.21 -12.06 1.39
C TYR A 248 -0.32 -13.03 0.62
N ASP A 249 -0.64 -13.23 -0.65
CA ASP A 249 0.17 -13.95 -1.63
C ASP A 249 1.25 -12.99 -2.15
N LYS A 250 2.46 -13.09 -1.58
CA LYS A 250 3.60 -12.21 -1.89
C LYS A 250 4.10 -12.47 -3.31
N GLN A 251 3.48 -11.80 -4.29
CA GLN A 251 3.85 -11.91 -5.70
C GLN A 251 5.32 -11.56 -5.92
N LYS A 252 5.95 -12.23 -6.88
CA LYS A 252 7.27 -11.88 -7.38
C LYS A 252 7.14 -11.22 -8.74
N TYR A 253 7.43 -9.92 -8.77
CA TYR A 253 7.32 -9.10 -9.98
C TYR A 253 8.56 -9.22 -10.85
N ILE A 254 8.37 -9.18 -12.16
CA ILE A 254 9.46 -9.02 -13.12
C ILE A 254 9.88 -7.55 -13.08
N PRO A 255 11.15 -7.23 -12.75
CA PRO A 255 11.60 -5.84 -12.72
C PRO A 255 11.40 -5.16 -14.08
N PHE A 256 10.92 -3.91 -14.09
CA PHE A 256 10.74 -3.18 -15.34
C PHE A 256 12.04 -3.05 -16.15
N ALA A 257 13.18 -2.92 -15.45
CA ALA A 257 14.50 -2.85 -16.09
C ALA A 257 14.82 -4.08 -16.96
N GLU A 258 14.26 -5.24 -16.64
CA GLU A 258 14.49 -6.51 -17.35
C GLU A 258 13.59 -6.68 -18.59
N TYR A 259 12.63 -5.79 -18.81
CA TYR A 259 11.78 -5.84 -20.01
C TYR A 259 12.60 -5.56 -21.28
N ASN A 260 12.57 -6.49 -22.24
CA ASN A 260 13.46 -6.45 -23.42
C ASN A 260 12.83 -5.90 -24.71
N GLY A 261 11.53 -5.56 -24.71
CA GLY A 261 10.83 -5.06 -25.89
C GLY A 261 10.52 -6.17 -26.89
#